data_AF-K1SCV4-F1
#
_entry.id   AF-K1SCV4-F1
#
_cell.length_a   1.000
_cell.length_b   1.000
_cell.length_c   1.000
_cell.angle_alpha   90.00
_cell.angle_beta   90.00
_cell.angle_gamma   90.00
#
_symmetry.space_group_name_H-M   'P 1'
#
loop_
_entity.id
_entity.type
_entity.pdbx_description
1 polymer ?
#
loop_
_entity_poly.entity_id
_entity_poly.type
_entity_poly.pdbx_seq_one_letter_code
_entity_poly.pdbx_strand_id
1 'polypeptide(L)'
;TDDQFAYVVATHIDKHHIHNHIIICSTDLEGQHKYRDVKQSAKDLAEISDSLCREHGLSVIQNPQDKTVTYDKWQGNQRRFTHRDELRMIIDAVLRMQPDGFDALMQLLEDAGCRIKRGAHISIKLPEGKRYIRLDTLGSEYDETSLRRTLAHDHVHIPKIPRGDFNGSQVKRLIDIETKLHAGKGKG
;
A
#
# COMPACT_ATOMS: atom_id res chain seq x y z
N THR A 1 -2.99 15.57 -38.43
CA THR A 1 -3.57 15.99 -37.14
C THR A 1 -3.77 17.47 -37.27
N ASP A 2 -4.99 17.85 -37.65
CA ASP A 2 -5.23 19.12 -38.34
C ASP A 2 -5.58 20.22 -37.33
N ASP A 3 -4.66 20.55 -36.41
CA ASP A 3 -4.79 21.67 -35.46
C ASP A 3 -6.14 21.77 -34.73
N GLN A 4 -6.80 20.63 -34.49
CA GLN A 4 -8.19 20.61 -34.02
C GLN A 4 -8.35 20.85 -32.52
N PHE A 5 -7.28 20.70 -31.72
CA PHE A 5 -7.34 20.78 -30.25
C PHE A 5 -6.43 21.87 -29.72
N ALA A 6 -6.99 22.78 -28.92
CA ALA A 6 -6.20 23.78 -28.21
C ALA A 6 -5.34 23.13 -27.11
N TYR A 7 -4.16 23.69 -26.84
CA TYR A 7 -3.30 23.27 -25.74
C TYR A 7 -2.54 24.46 -25.15
N VAL A 8 -2.04 24.28 -23.93
CA VAL A 8 -1.17 25.24 -23.23
C VAL A 8 0.05 24.49 -22.72
N VAL A 9 1.23 25.07 -22.94
CA VAL A 9 2.49 24.62 -22.35
C VAL A 9 2.96 25.66 -21.35
N ALA A 10 3.13 25.26 -20.08
CA ALA A 10 3.61 26.13 -19.01
C ALA A 10 4.88 25.54 -18.37
N THR A 11 5.99 26.25 -18.49
CA THR A 11 7.28 25.84 -17.89
C THR A 11 7.41 26.42 -16.48
N HIS A 12 7.64 25.55 -15.51
CA HIS A 12 7.89 25.91 -14.11
C HIS A 12 9.39 25.81 -13.81
N ILE A 13 9.94 26.90 -13.26
CA ILE A 13 11.34 27.02 -12.84
C ILE A 13 11.47 27.34 -11.33
N ASP A 14 10.37 27.28 -10.59
CA ASP A 14 10.27 27.63 -9.16
C ASP A 14 10.54 26.44 -8.22
N LYS A 15 10.81 25.25 -8.77
CA LYS A 15 11.16 24.03 -8.03
C LYS A 15 12.63 23.65 -8.27
N HIS A 16 13.12 22.68 -7.50
CA HIS A 16 14.47 22.13 -7.67
C HIS A 16 14.70 21.53 -9.08
N HIS A 17 13.65 21.18 -9.81
CA HIS A 17 13.71 20.72 -11.19
C HIS A 17 12.79 21.56 -12.09
N ILE A 18 13.27 21.84 -13.30
CA ILE A 18 12.49 22.47 -14.35
C ILE A 18 11.52 21.42 -14.89
N HIS A 19 10.23 21.77 -15.01
CA HIS A 19 9.22 20.88 -15.57
C HIS A 19 8.19 21.65 -16.40
N ASN A 20 7.58 20.97 -17.35
CA ASN A 20 6.50 21.52 -18.17
C ASN A 20 5.16 20.91 -17.75
N HIS A 21 4.14 21.75 -17.62
CA HIS A 21 2.75 21.33 -17.68
C HIS A 21 2.24 21.47 -19.11
N ILE A 22 1.85 20.36 -19.74
CA ILE A 22 1.21 20.35 -21.05
C ILE A 22 -0.26 20.02 -20.83
N ILE A 23 -1.12 21.00 -21.04
CA ILE A 23 -2.57 20.91 -20.83
C ILE A 23 -3.24 20.91 -22.19
N ILE A 24 -3.92 19.83 -22.54
CA ILE A 24 -4.63 19.69 -23.81
C ILE A 24 -6.13 19.83 -23.53
N CYS A 25 -6.82 20.63 -24.34
CA CYS A 25 -8.27 20.76 -24.30
C CYS A 25 -8.90 19.40 -24.63
N SER A 26 -9.83 18.95 -23.80
CA SER A 26 -10.47 17.64 -23.95
C SER A 26 -11.48 17.58 -25.10
N THR A 27 -11.81 18.73 -25.70
CA THR A 27 -12.68 18.88 -26.87
C THR A 27 -11.97 19.66 -27.97
N ASP A 28 -12.31 19.37 -29.22
CA ASP A 28 -11.81 20.14 -30.37
C ASP A 28 -12.39 21.57 -30.37
N LEU A 29 -11.84 22.43 -31.24
CA LEU A 29 -12.23 23.83 -31.37
C LEU A 29 -13.70 24.00 -31.80
N GLU A 30 -14.27 23.01 -32.49
CA GLU A 30 -15.67 22.99 -32.94
C GLU A 30 -16.62 22.29 -31.95
N GLY A 31 -16.10 21.68 -30.89
CA GLY A 31 -16.87 20.94 -29.88
C GLY A 31 -17.51 19.63 -30.36
N GLN A 32 -17.06 19.07 -31.49
CA GLN A 32 -17.60 17.86 -32.10
C GLN A 32 -16.89 16.58 -31.64
N HIS A 33 -15.61 16.69 -31.29
CA HIS A 33 -14.77 15.53 -30.96
C HIS A 33 -14.11 15.67 -29.60
N LYS A 34 -13.92 14.53 -28.92
CA LYS A 34 -13.13 14.45 -27.69
C LYS A 34 -11.68 14.10 -28.03
N TYR A 35 -10.76 14.71 -27.29
CA TYR A 35 -9.36 14.34 -27.36
C TYR A 35 -9.19 12.88 -26.94
N ARG A 36 -8.52 12.09 -27.78
CA ARG A 36 -8.34 10.65 -27.57
C ARG A 36 -6.95 10.39 -27.01
N ASP A 37 -6.86 10.37 -25.69
CA ASP A 37 -5.67 9.89 -24.99
C ASP A 37 -5.65 8.34 -25.04
N VAL A 38 -4.72 7.79 -25.82
CA VAL A 38 -4.52 6.33 -25.93
C VAL A 38 -3.31 5.92 -25.11
N LYS A 39 -3.20 4.63 -24.78
CA LYS A 39 -2.14 4.08 -23.90
C LYS A 39 -0.70 4.51 -24.26
N GLN A 40 -0.46 4.96 -25.48
CA GLN A 40 0.86 5.36 -25.99
C GLN A 40 1.08 6.87 -26.08
N SER A 41 0.02 7.70 -26.02
CA SER A 41 0.08 9.14 -26.27
C SER A 41 1.09 9.87 -25.38
N ALA A 42 1.17 9.51 -24.10
CA ALA A 42 2.12 10.12 -23.16
C ALA A 42 3.59 9.79 -23.51
N LYS A 43 3.86 8.57 -24.01
CA LYS A 43 5.23 8.19 -24.41
C LYS A 43 5.62 8.90 -25.71
N ASP A 44 4.69 8.99 -26.66
CA ASP A 44 4.93 9.67 -27.94
C ASP A 44 5.25 11.16 -27.68
N LEU A 45 4.52 11.80 -26.77
CA LEU A 45 4.80 13.18 -26.35
C LEU A 45 6.18 13.33 -25.69
N ALA A 46 6.58 12.36 -24.85
CA ALA A 46 7.91 12.34 -24.24
C ALA A 46 9.02 12.17 -25.30
N GLU A 47 8.83 11.27 -26.27
CA GLU A 47 9.79 11.06 -27.37
C GLU A 47 9.94 12.30 -28.25
N ILE A 48 8.84 13.00 -28.55
CA ILE A 48 8.86 14.28 -29.27
C ILE A 48 9.63 15.33 -28.45
N SER A 49 9.33 15.44 -27.15
CA SER A 49 10.03 16.39 -26.26
C SER A 49 11.53 16.10 -26.18
N ASP A 50 11.91 14.82 -26.06
CA ASP A 50 13.31 14.42 -26.03
C ASP A 50 14.01 14.69 -27.38
N SER A 51 13.32 14.48 -28.51
CA SER A 51 13.86 14.81 -29.83
C SER A 51 14.18 16.30 -29.95
N LEU A 52 13.25 17.17 -29.53
CA LEU A 52 13.44 18.61 -29.53
C LEU A 52 14.59 19.04 -28.61
N CYS A 53 14.68 18.46 -27.41
CA CYS A 53 15.79 18.70 -26.50
C CYS A 53 17.14 18.31 -27.15
N ARG A 54 17.23 17.14 -27.80
CA ARG A 54 18.46 16.71 -28.49
C ARG A 54 18.84 17.66 -29.63
N GLU A 55 17.88 18.11 -30.43
CA GLU A 55 18.10 19.05 -31.53
C GLU A 55 18.73 20.37 -31.03
N HIS A 56 18.31 20.85 -29.87
CA HIS A 56 18.84 22.06 -29.25
C HIS A 56 20.06 21.82 -28.34
N GLY A 57 20.64 20.63 -28.34
CA GLY A 57 21.81 20.30 -27.51
C GLY A 57 21.52 20.25 -26.01
N LEU A 58 20.27 20.07 -25.62
CA LEU A 58 19.85 19.91 -24.23
C LEU A 58 19.97 18.44 -23.79
N SER A 59 20.19 18.24 -22.50
CA SER A 59 20.28 16.90 -21.91
C SER A 59 18.91 16.22 -21.87
N VAL A 60 18.85 14.94 -22.22
CA VAL A 60 17.68 14.07 -22.09
C VAL A 60 17.99 12.87 -21.21
N ILE A 61 16.95 12.25 -20.65
CA ILE A 61 17.09 11.04 -19.83
C ILE A 61 17.34 9.85 -20.78
N GLN A 62 18.57 9.34 -20.81
CA GLN A 62 18.97 8.29 -21.76
C GLN A 62 18.37 6.90 -21.44
N ASN A 63 18.22 6.59 -20.15
CA ASN A 63 17.71 5.31 -19.68
C ASN A 63 16.61 5.55 -18.63
N PRO A 64 15.42 6.02 -19.04
CA PRO A 64 14.33 6.26 -18.10
C PRO A 64 13.99 4.95 -17.40
N GLN A 65 14.24 4.92 -16.10
CA GLN A 65 13.87 3.77 -15.28
C GLN A 65 12.38 3.87 -15.01
N ASP A 66 11.64 2.78 -15.26
CA ASP A 66 10.21 2.66 -14.96
C ASP A 66 9.95 2.51 -13.45
N LYS A 67 10.71 3.27 -12.66
CA LYS A 67 10.66 3.28 -11.20
C LYS A 67 9.66 4.33 -10.79
N THR A 68 8.39 4.07 -11.09
CA THR A 68 7.35 4.58 -10.21
C THR A 68 7.57 3.88 -8.88
N VAL A 69 8.38 4.49 -8.01
CA VAL A 69 8.41 4.12 -6.61
C VAL A 69 7.00 4.41 -6.14
N THR A 70 6.20 3.37 -5.92
CA THR A 70 4.85 3.54 -5.39
C THR A 70 4.95 4.43 -4.16
N TYR A 71 4.02 5.35 -3.98
CA TYR A 71 4.07 6.31 -2.88
C TYR A 71 4.33 5.63 -1.52
N ASP A 72 3.81 4.42 -1.34
CA ASP A 72 4.10 3.52 -0.21
C ASP A 72 5.59 3.17 -0.03
N LYS A 73 6.31 2.87 -1.12
CA LYS A 73 7.76 2.62 -1.11
C LYS A 73 8.57 3.91 -0.86
N TRP A 74 8.09 5.06 -1.33
CA TRP A 74 8.76 6.35 -1.12
C TRP A 74 8.66 6.81 0.35
N GLN A 75 7.50 6.62 0.99
CA GLN A 75 7.37 6.92 2.42
C GLN A 75 8.16 5.96 3.33
N GLY A 76 8.50 4.75 2.85
CA GLY A 76 9.25 3.77 3.62
C GLY A 76 8.67 3.57 5.03
N ASN A 77 9.55 3.58 6.03
CA ASN A 77 9.17 3.46 7.44
C ASN A 77 8.49 4.68 8.05
N GLN A 78 8.33 5.79 7.32
CA GLN A 78 7.59 6.98 7.78
C GLN A 78 6.10 6.96 7.42
N ARG A 79 5.63 5.93 6.70
CA ARG A 79 4.22 5.82 6.34
C ARG A 79 3.34 5.70 7.58
N ARG A 80 2.17 6.36 7.55
CA ARG A 80 1.17 6.24 8.63
C ARG A 80 0.71 4.80 8.77
N PHE A 81 0.68 4.33 10.00
CA PHE A 81 0.24 2.99 10.35
C PHE A 81 -1.22 2.77 9.96
N THR A 82 -1.49 1.75 9.15
CA THR A 82 -2.86 1.45 8.71
C THR A 82 -3.51 0.42 9.62
N HIS A 83 -4.85 0.38 9.68
CA HIS A 83 -5.57 -0.68 10.38
C HIS A 83 -5.19 -2.10 9.91
N ARG A 84 -4.76 -2.26 8.65
CA ARG A 84 -4.27 -3.56 8.17
C ARG A 84 -2.93 -3.93 8.78
N ASP A 85 -2.04 -2.94 8.97
CA ASP A 85 -0.74 -3.16 9.60
C ASP A 85 -0.91 -3.46 11.10
N GLU A 86 -1.87 -2.78 11.74
CA GLU A 86 -2.27 -3.07 13.12
C GLU A 86 -2.75 -4.49 13.30
N LEU A 87 -3.69 -4.93 12.46
CA LEU A 87 -4.22 -6.28 12.55
C LEU A 87 -3.13 -7.34 12.33
N ARG A 88 -2.21 -7.11 11.39
CA ARG A 88 -1.04 -7.99 11.21
C ARG A 88 -0.17 -8.03 12.46
N MET A 89 0.14 -6.88 13.06
CA MET A 89 0.93 -6.81 14.29
C MET A 89 0.28 -7.57 15.46
N ILE A 90 -1.04 -7.49 15.61
CA ILE A 90 -1.78 -8.25 16.62
C ILE A 90 -1.69 -9.75 16.31
N ILE A 91 -1.95 -10.17 15.07
CA ILE A 91 -1.84 -11.60 14.67
C ILE A 91 -0.42 -12.11 14.92
N ASP A 92 0.61 -11.36 14.52
CA ASP A 92 2.01 -11.71 14.72
C ASP A 92 2.37 -11.80 16.21
N ALA A 93 1.77 -10.96 17.07
CA ALA A 93 1.92 -11.03 18.52
C ALA A 93 1.25 -12.27 19.10
N VAL A 94 0.03 -12.58 18.68
CA VAL A 94 -0.71 -13.75 19.15
C VAL A 94 -0.05 -15.06 18.69
N LEU A 95 0.40 -15.16 17.44
CA LEU A 95 1.09 -16.36 16.93
C LEU A 95 2.34 -16.69 17.76
N ARG A 96 3.05 -15.68 18.27
CA ARG A 96 4.22 -15.87 19.13
C ARG A 96 3.90 -16.42 20.51
N MET A 97 2.63 -16.35 20.93
CA MET A 97 2.15 -17.01 22.13
C MET A 97 1.90 -18.51 21.92
N GLN A 98 2.08 -19.00 20.68
CA GLN A 98 1.88 -20.39 20.27
C GLN A 98 0.51 -20.92 20.67
N PRO A 99 -0.59 -20.35 20.13
CA PRO A 99 -1.92 -20.84 20.42
C PRO A 99 -2.08 -22.29 19.93
N ASP A 100 -2.83 -23.07 20.69
CA ASP A 100 -3.15 -24.45 20.34
C ASP A 100 -4.24 -24.50 19.26
N GLY A 101 -3.81 -24.32 18.02
CA GLY A 101 -4.68 -24.36 16.86
C GLY A 101 -5.44 -23.07 16.56
N PHE A 102 -6.20 -23.12 15.47
CA PHE A 102 -6.80 -21.92 14.87
C PHE A 102 -7.89 -21.28 15.74
N ASP A 103 -8.67 -22.10 16.46
CA ASP A 103 -9.70 -21.56 17.36
C ASP A 103 -9.09 -20.84 18.57
N ALA A 104 -7.99 -21.35 19.12
CA ALA A 104 -7.24 -20.65 20.18
C ALA A 104 -6.64 -19.33 19.67
N LEU A 105 -6.14 -19.30 18.42
CA LEU A 105 -5.72 -18.04 17.78
C LEU A 105 -6.88 -17.05 17.70
N MET A 106 -8.06 -17.48 17.25
CA MET A 106 -9.24 -16.60 17.17
C MET A 106 -9.67 -16.09 18.55
N GLN A 107 -9.65 -16.96 19.57
CA GLN A 107 -9.99 -16.56 20.94
C GLN A 107 -9.03 -15.49 21.47
N LEU A 108 -7.72 -15.68 21.30
CA LEU A 108 -6.73 -14.69 21.74
C LEU A 108 -6.87 -13.34 21.00
N LEU A 109 -7.31 -13.35 19.74
CA LEU A 109 -7.63 -12.11 19.02
C LEU A 109 -8.86 -11.41 19.59
N GLU A 110 -9.88 -12.16 20.01
CA GLU A 110 -11.05 -11.60 20.70
C GLU A 110 -10.71 -11.07 22.09
N ASP A 111 -9.83 -11.75 22.83
CA ASP A 111 -9.30 -11.30 24.12
C ASP A 111 -8.47 -10.01 23.97
N ALA A 112 -7.82 -9.83 22.81
CA ALA A 112 -7.16 -8.57 22.42
C ALA A 112 -8.15 -7.43 22.10
N GLY A 113 -9.46 -7.69 22.19
CA GLY A 113 -10.55 -6.76 21.90
C GLY A 113 -10.98 -6.74 20.43
N CYS A 114 -10.48 -7.65 19.58
CA CYS A 114 -10.98 -7.76 18.22
C CYS A 114 -12.38 -8.39 18.20
N ARG A 115 -13.15 -8.15 17.13
CA ARG A 115 -14.41 -8.86 16.88
C ARG A 115 -14.32 -9.66 15.61
N ILE A 116 -14.69 -10.92 15.67
CA ILE A 116 -14.55 -11.85 14.55
C ILE A 116 -15.91 -12.17 13.96
N LYS A 117 -15.98 -12.20 12.63
CA LYS A 117 -17.11 -12.73 11.86
C LYS A 117 -16.63 -13.91 11.04
N ARG A 118 -17.23 -15.07 11.29
CA ARG A 118 -17.01 -16.30 10.52
C ARG A 118 -18.17 -16.45 9.53
N GLY A 119 -17.88 -16.30 8.24
CA GLY A 119 -18.82 -16.53 7.14
C GLY A 119 -18.08 -17.21 5.99
N ALA A 120 -18.46 -16.93 4.74
CA ALA A 120 -17.67 -17.41 3.58
C ALA A 120 -16.19 -16.97 3.63
N HIS A 121 -15.91 -15.82 4.27
CA HIS A 121 -14.57 -15.35 4.57
C HIS A 121 -14.50 -14.89 6.04
N ILE A 122 -13.41 -15.22 6.72
CA ILE A 122 -13.16 -14.70 8.08
C ILE A 122 -12.84 -13.20 7.99
N SER A 123 -13.56 -12.41 8.78
CA SER A 123 -13.37 -10.96 8.85
C SER A 123 -13.18 -10.51 10.29
N ILE A 124 -12.16 -9.68 10.53
CA ILE A 124 -11.77 -9.22 11.87
C ILE A 124 -11.91 -7.70 11.94
N LYS A 125 -12.54 -7.22 13.00
CA LYS A 125 -12.64 -5.80 13.33
C LYS A 125 -11.74 -5.51 14.53
N LEU A 126 -10.84 -4.55 14.40
CA LEU A 126 -9.99 -4.08 15.50
C LEU A 126 -10.83 -3.42 16.62
N PRO A 127 -10.32 -3.36 17.86
CA PRO A 127 -11.03 -2.76 18.99
C PRO A 127 -11.56 -1.35 18.71
N GLU A 128 -10.70 -0.49 18.17
CA GLU A 128 -11.01 0.90 17.80
C GLU A 128 -11.32 1.06 16.29
N GLY A 129 -11.35 -0.05 15.55
CA GLY A 129 -11.54 -0.05 14.11
C GLY A 129 -12.99 0.26 13.72
N LYS A 130 -13.20 1.06 12.67
CA LYS A 130 -14.56 1.33 12.15
C LYS A 130 -15.13 0.21 11.29
N ARG A 131 -14.28 -0.56 10.62
CA ARG A 131 -14.67 -1.56 9.60
C ARG A 131 -14.04 -2.92 9.89
N TYR A 132 -14.69 -3.97 9.40
CA TYR A 132 -14.11 -5.31 9.35
C TYR A 132 -13.10 -5.40 8.20
N ILE A 133 -12.03 -6.15 8.42
CA ILE A 133 -10.98 -6.46 7.46
C ILE A 133 -11.01 -7.96 7.23
N ARG A 134 -11.14 -8.40 5.97
CA ARG A 134 -11.08 -9.83 5.64
C ARG A 134 -9.64 -10.33 5.77
N LEU A 135 -9.52 -11.52 6.35
CA LEU A 135 -8.24 -12.16 6.63
C LEU A 135 -7.43 -12.39 5.33
N ASP A 136 -8.08 -12.90 4.28
CA ASP A 136 -7.49 -13.13 2.94
C ASP A 136 -6.97 -11.88 2.22
N THR A 137 -7.36 -10.68 2.67
CA THR A 137 -6.85 -9.42 2.11
C THR A 137 -5.61 -8.89 2.83
N LEU A 138 -5.17 -9.54 3.91
CA LEU A 138 -3.97 -9.14 4.65
C LEU A 138 -2.67 -9.60 3.97
N GLY A 139 -2.75 -10.46 2.98
CA GLY A 139 -1.59 -11.07 2.31
C GLY A 139 -1.58 -12.57 2.55
N SER A 140 -0.85 -13.31 1.71
CA SER A 140 -0.83 -14.78 1.71
C SER A 140 -0.47 -15.37 3.07
N GLU A 141 0.53 -14.81 3.76
CA GLU A 141 0.96 -15.27 5.09
C GLU A 141 -0.12 -15.16 6.17
N TYR A 142 -1.18 -14.40 5.93
CA TYR A 142 -2.21 -14.13 6.92
C TYR A 142 -3.54 -14.80 6.60
N ASP A 143 -3.71 -15.44 5.44
CA ASP A 143 -4.96 -16.14 5.12
C ASP A 143 -5.19 -17.35 6.03
N GLU A 144 -6.43 -17.84 6.07
CA GLU A 144 -6.82 -18.91 7.00
C GLU A 144 -5.98 -20.18 6.79
N THR A 145 -5.73 -20.54 5.53
CA THR A 145 -4.96 -21.73 5.17
C THR A 145 -3.52 -21.62 5.68
N SER A 146 -2.85 -20.49 5.46
CA SER A 146 -1.46 -20.26 5.86
C SER A 146 -1.31 -20.17 7.38
N LEU A 147 -2.26 -19.52 8.07
CA LEU A 147 -2.29 -19.50 9.52
C LEU A 147 -2.51 -20.90 10.12
N ARG A 148 -3.42 -21.70 9.54
CA ARG A 148 -3.63 -23.10 9.99
C ARG A 148 -2.36 -23.94 9.82
N ARG A 149 -1.67 -23.83 8.68
CA ARG A 149 -0.40 -24.53 8.45
C ARG A 149 0.69 -24.08 9.42
N THR A 150 0.75 -22.78 9.71
CA THR A 150 1.68 -22.23 10.72
C THR A 150 1.46 -22.87 12.08
N LEU A 151 0.21 -22.96 12.53
CA LEU A 151 -0.16 -23.54 13.82
C LEU A 151 0.03 -25.06 13.87
N ALA A 152 -0.08 -25.73 12.72
CA ALA A 152 0.27 -27.14 12.56
C ALA A 152 1.78 -27.39 12.47
N HIS A 153 2.61 -26.34 12.48
CA HIS A 153 4.06 -26.41 12.28
C HIS A 153 4.50 -26.91 10.89
N ASP A 154 3.58 -26.88 9.91
CA ASP A 154 3.81 -27.24 8.50
C ASP A 154 4.28 -26.06 7.63
N HIS A 155 4.36 -24.87 8.22
CA HIS A 155 4.78 -23.62 7.57
C HIS A 155 5.41 -22.69 8.59
N VAL A 156 6.45 -21.96 8.19
CA VAL A 156 7.06 -20.91 9.01
C VAL A 156 6.42 -19.59 8.63
N HIS A 157 5.62 -19.01 9.53
CA HIS A 157 5.02 -17.70 9.31
C HIS A 157 6.07 -16.60 9.21
N ILE A 158 6.03 -15.83 8.12
CA ILE A 158 6.92 -14.70 7.90
C ILE A 158 6.11 -13.40 7.99
N PRO A 159 6.31 -12.58 9.04
CA PRO A 159 5.64 -11.29 9.18
C PRO A 159 5.90 -10.39 7.98
N LYS A 160 4.87 -9.65 7.55
CA LYS A 160 5.01 -8.71 6.41
C LYS A 160 6.08 -7.64 6.63
N ILE A 161 6.27 -7.22 7.88
CA ILE A 161 7.31 -6.27 8.28
C ILE A 161 8.04 -6.91 9.47
N PRO A 162 9.33 -7.23 9.33
CA PRO A 162 10.15 -7.70 10.46
C PRO A 162 10.18 -6.68 11.60
N ARG A 163 10.22 -7.13 12.86
CA ARG A 163 10.28 -6.22 14.00
C ARG A 163 11.50 -5.29 14.00
N GLY A 164 12.63 -5.77 13.46
CA GLY A 164 13.85 -4.97 13.32
C GLY A 164 13.66 -3.74 12.42
N ASP A 165 12.65 -3.78 11.55
CA ASP A 165 12.34 -2.70 10.62
C ASP A 165 11.28 -1.76 11.17
N PHE A 166 10.84 -1.92 12.43
CA PHE A 166 9.86 -1.02 13.03
C PHE A 166 10.48 0.32 13.43
N ASN A 167 9.80 1.41 13.12
CA ASN A 167 10.11 2.73 13.65
C ASN A 167 9.71 2.85 15.14
N GLY A 168 10.14 3.92 15.82
CA GLY A 168 9.86 4.09 17.26
C GLY A 168 8.37 4.11 17.63
N SER A 169 7.50 4.65 16.77
CA SER A 169 6.04 4.64 17.02
C SER A 169 5.44 3.23 16.88
N GLN A 170 5.93 2.44 15.93
CA GLN A 170 5.52 1.06 15.70
C GLN A 170 5.98 0.16 16.85
N VAL A 171 7.22 0.33 17.34
CA VAL A 171 7.71 -0.36 18.52
C VAL A 171 6.83 -0.06 19.74
N LYS A 172 6.51 1.22 19.99
CA LYS A 172 5.62 1.60 21.09
C LYS A 172 4.24 0.94 20.98
N ARG A 173 3.66 0.88 19.77
CA ARG A 173 2.37 0.22 19.53
C ARG A 173 2.45 -1.28 19.75
N LEU A 174 3.54 -1.92 19.32
CA LEU A 174 3.75 -3.35 19.54
C LEU A 174 3.78 -3.68 21.04
N ILE A 175 4.50 -2.88 21.83
CA ILE A 175 4.59 -3.05 23.29
C ILE A 175 3.21 -2.90 23.94
N ASP A 176 2.40 -1.91 23.52
CA ASP A 176 1.03 -1.74 24.01
C ASP A 176 0.14 -2.96 23.69
N ILE A 177 0.22 -3.48 22.46
CA ILE A 177 -0.50 -4.70 22.05
C ILE A 177 -0.09 -5.90 22.92
N GLU A 178 1.21 -6.15 23.06
CA GLU A 178 1.72 -7.27 23.85
C GLU A 178 1.34 -7.14 25.33
N THR A 179 1.42 -5.93 25.89
CA THR A 179 1.01 -5.65 27.27
C THR A 179 -0.47 -5.97 27.48
N LYS A 180 -1.35 -5.57 26.56
CA LYS A 180 -2.79 -5.86 26.61
C LYS A 180 -3.07 -7.37 26.52
N LEU A 181 -2.39 -8.06 25.61
CA LEU A 181 -2.50 -9.52 25.46
C LEU A 181 -2.09 -10.26 26.74
N HIS A 182 -1.03 -9.80 27.41
CA HIS A 182 -0.58 -10.39 28.68
C HIS A 182 -1.50 -10.03 29.86
N ALA A 183 -2.06 -8.82 29.90
CA ALA A 183 -2.99 -8.41 30.96
C ALA A 183 -4.32 -9.21 30.93
N GLY A 184 -4.75 -9.67 29.75
CA GLY A 184 -5.94 -10.51 29.59
C GLY A 184 -5.83 -11.92 30.20
N LYS A 185 -4.61 -12.43 30.43
CA LYS A 185 -4.36 -13.76 31.01
C LYS A 185 -4.60 -13.86 32.54
N GLY A 186 -5.10 -12.81 33.19
CA GLY A 186 -5.16 -12.69 34.66
C GLY A 186 -6.37 -13.32 35.37
N LYS A 187 -7.32 -13.96 34.68
CA LYS A 187 -8.46 -14.65 35.34
C LYS A 187 -8.89 -15.89 34.54
N GLY A 188 -8.69 -17.07 35.11
CA GLY A 188 -9.19 -18.35 34.59
C GLY A 188 -8.23 -19.48 34.85
#